data_AF-A0A818PYM1-F1
#
_entry.id   AF-A0A818PYM1-F1
#
_cell.length_a   1.000
_cell.length_b   1.000
_cell.length_c   1.000
_cell.angle_alpha   90.00
_cell.angle_beta   90.00
_cell.angle_gamma   90.00
#
_symmetry.space_group_name_H-M   'P 1'
#
loop_
_entity.id
_entity.type
_entity.pdbx_description
1 polymer ?
#
loop_
_entity_poly.entity_id
_entity_poly.type
_entity_poly.pdbx_seq_one_letter_code
_entity_poly.pdbx_strand_id
1 'polypeptide(L)'
;MERLIEQIFRETKPEKINLYGSLGEQPWNLKISRHPEKDLRKDDQSPLLHALILHFTGITHLDIIGLQNLVDVRAQLDRYTVKKN
;
A
#
# COMPACT_ATOMS: atom_id res chain seq x y z
N MET A 1 8.34 -8.54 -8.60
CA MET A 1 7.69 -8.14 -7.32
C MET A 1 6.36 -7.45 -7.53
N GLU A 2 6.14 -6.75 -8.65
CA GLU A 2 4.89 -6.01 -8.93
C GLU A 2 3.62 -6.85 -8.75
N ARG A 3 3.56 -8.07 -9.29
CA ARG A 3 2.40 -8.97 -9.11
C ARG A 3 2.06 -9.27 -7.65
N LEU A 4 3.06 -9.36 -6.75
CA LEU A 4 2.83 -9.56 -5.33
C LEU A 4 2.13 -8.33 -4.73
N ILE A 5 2.60 -7.13 -5.08
CA ILE A 5 2.03 -5.88 -4.63
C ILE A 5 0.59 -5.71 -5.15
N GLU A 6 0.37 -5.99 -6.42
CA GLU A 6 -0.97 -5.94 -7.03
C GLU A 6 -1.95 -6.87 -6.32
N GLN A 7 -1.51 -8.08 -5.98
CA GLN A 7 -2.34 -9.04 -5.25
C GLN A 7 -2.64 -8.55 -3.83
N ILE A 8 -1.64 -8.04 -3.11
CA ILE A 8 -1.84 -7.45 -1.78
C ILE A 8 -2.84 -6.29 -1.85
N PHE A 9 -2.71 -5.38 -2.82
CA PHE A 9 -3.61 -4.24 -2.96
C PHE A 9 -5.03 -4.62 -3.41
N ARG A 10 -5.18 -5.78 -4.04
CA ARG A 10 -6.49 -6.33 -4.41
C ARG A 10 -7.18 -6.98 -3.21
N GLU A 11 -6.41 -7.64 -2.34
CA GLU A 11 -6.93 -8.42 -1.21
C GLU A 11 -7.00 -7.63 0.09
N THR A 12 -6.36 -6.47 0.18
CA THR A 12 -6.33 -5.63 1.38
C THR A 12 -6.80 -4.21 1.07
N LYS A 13 -7.12 -3.46 2.12
CA LYS A 13 -7.43 -2.03 2.04
C LYS A 13 -6.37 -1.18 2.75
N PRO A 14 -6.11 0.06 2.27
CA PRO A 14 -5.22 0.98 2.93
C PRO A 14 -5.85 1.48 4.24
N GLU A 15 -5.01 1.76 5.24
CA GLU A 15 -5.48 2.24 6.55
C GLU A 15 -6.03 3.68 6.47
N LYS A 16 -5.48 4.51 5.57
CA LYS A 16 -5.94 5.89 5.35
C LYS A 16 -6.43 6.08 3.91
N ILE A 17 -7.67 6.54 3.77
CA ILE A 17 -8.31 6.69 2.47
C ILE A 17 -8.06 8.08 1.88
N ASN A 18 -7.92 9.11 2.73
CA ASN A 18 -7.48 10.42 2.31
C ASN A 18 -6.06 10.68 2.81
N LEU A 19 -5.08 10.59 1.91
CA LEU A 19 -3.68 10.86 2.26
C LEU A 19 -3.48 12.32 2.70
N TYR A 20 -4.27 13.26 2.16
CA TYR A 20 -4.20 14.70 2.43
C TYR A 20 -5.23 15.12 3.49
N GLY A 21 -4.95 16.18 4.25
CA GLY A 21 -5.90 16.68 5.26
C GLY A 21 -7.04 17.47 4.60
N SER A 22 -6.67 18.46 3.79
CA SER A 22 -7.62 19.33 3.07
C SER A 22 -7.47 19.24 1.55
N LEU A 23 -8.52 19.65 0.83
CA LEU A 23 -8.52 19.72 -0.64
C LEU A 23 -7.41 20.66 -1.19
N GLY A 24 -6.96 21.63 -0.39
CA GLY A 24 -5.89 22.57 -0.76
C GLY A 24 -4.47 22.03 -0.57
N GLU A 25 -4.29 20.98 0.24
CA GLU A 25 -3.00 20.30 0.41
C GLU A 25 -2.71 19.28 -0.70
N GLN A 26 -3.70 19.06 -1.56
CA GLN A 26 -3.64 18.09 -2.62
C GLN A 26 -2.82 18.62 -3.80
N PRO A 27 -1.84 17.84 -4.30
CA PRO A 27 -1.14 18.14 -5.54
C PRO A 27 -2.13 18.40 -6.68
N TRP A 28 -1.86 19.44 -7.47
CA TRP A 28 -2.73 19.90 -8.56
C TRP A 28 -2.98 18.83 -9.65
N ASN A 29 -2.13 17.80 -9.72
CA ASN A 29 -2.23 16.70 -10.68
C ASN A 29 -3.03 15.50 -10.15
N LEU A 30 -3.40 15.46 -8.87
CA LEU A 30 -4.19 14.37 -8.30
C LEU A 30 -5.68 14.72 -8.34
N LYS A 31 -6.49 13.88 -8.97
CA LYS A 31 -7.95 13.97 -8.91
C LYS A 31 -8.45 13.10 -7.76
N ILE A 32 -8.67 13.69 -6.60
CA ILE A 32 -9.30 13.02 -5.46
C ILE A 32 -10.71 13.58 -5.29
N SER A 33 -11.63 12.71 -4.93
CA SER A 33 -13.02 13.08 -4.67
C SER A 33 -13.12 14.04 -3.49
N ARG A 34 -14.05 14.99 -3.59
CA ARG A 34 -14.37 15.92 -2.49
C ARG A 34 -15.02 15.21 -1.29
N HIS A 35 -15.50 13.98 -1.48
CA HIS A 35 -16.10 13.15 -0.43
C HIS A 35 -15.47 11.75 -0.43
N PRO A 36 -14.21 11.60 0.05
CA PRO A 36 -13.50 10.32 0.03
C PRO A 36 -14.27 9.23 0.80
N GLU A 37 -15.01 9.60 1.85
CA GLU A 37 -15.85 8.71 2.66
C GLU A 37 -17.08 8.15 1.92
N LYS A 38 -17.58 8.84 0.88
CA LYS A 38 -18.75 8.40 0.09
C LYS A 38 -18.35 7.48 -1.06
N ASP A 39 -17.14 7.62 -1.58
CA ASP A 39 -16.60 6.79 -2.66
C ASP A 39 -15.97 5.49 -2.15
N LEU A 40 -15.68 5.42 -0.86
CA LEU A 40 -15.51 4.14 -0.21
C LEU A 40 -16.82 3.38 -0.30
N ARG A 41 -16.74 2.22 -0.95
CA ARG A 41 -17.79 1.22 -0.82
C ARG A 41 -18.01 1.03 0.68
N LYS A 42 -19.17 1.47 1.19
CA LYS A 42 -19.60 1.25 2.57
C LYS A 42 -19.58 -0.23 2.98
N ASP A 43 -19.35 -1.13 2.03
CA ASP A 43 -19.29 -2.57 2.16
C ASP A 43 -17.93 -3.17 1.75
N ASP A 44 -16.84 -2.38 1.75
CA ASP A 44 -15.50 -2.94 1.55
C ASP A 44 -15.02 -3.71 2.79
N GLN A 45 -15.32 -5.00 2.81
CA GLN A 45 -14.95 -5.96 3.85
C GLN A 45 -13.48 -6.41 3.76
N SER A 46 -12.67 -5.84 2.86
CA SER A 46 -11.27 -6.21 2.72
C SER A 46 -10.50 -5.96 4.02
N PRO A 47 -9.60 -6.87 4.44
CA PRO A 47 -8.80 -6.72 5.65
C PRO A 47 -7.74 -5.61 5.54
N LEU A 48 -7.32 -5.09 6.69
CA LEU A 48 -6.17 -4.18 6.80
C LEU A 48 -4.86 -4.98 6.81
N LEU A 49 -3.85 -4.48 6.09
CA LEU A 49 -2.51 -5.06 6.06
C LEU A 49 -1.71 -4.62 7.30
N HIS A 50 -1.51 -5.52 8.26
CA HIS A 50 -0.71 -5.27 9.47
C HIS A 50 0.70 -5.84 9.38
N ALA A 51 0.84 -7.03 8.78
CA ALA A 51 2.10 -7.73 8.66
C ALA A 51 2.11 -8.63 7.42
N LEU A 52 3.28 -8.75 6.79
CA LEU A 52 3.55 -9.66 5.69
C LEU A 52 4.80 -10.46 6.02
N ILE A 53 4.69 -11.79 6.05
CA ILE A 53 5.82 -12.68 6.32
C ILE A 53 6.25 -13.31 4.99
N LEU A 54 7.44 -12.96 4.52
CA LEU A 54 8.05 -13.55 3.34
C LEU A 54 9.09 -14.58 3.79
N HIS A 55 8.90 -15.84 3.39
CA HIS A 55 9.83 -16.93 3.72
C HIS A 55 10.76 -17.20 2.54
N PHE A 56 12.07 -17.23 2.80
CA PHE A 56 13.12 -17.40 1.78
C PHE A 56 13.88 -18.72 1.92
N THR A 57 13.33 -19.69 2.64
CA THR A 57 13.97 -20.98 2.95
C THR A 57 14.38 -21.80 1.73
N GLY A 58 13.71 -21.62 0.59
CA GLY A 58 14.02 -22.31 -0.67
C GLY A 58 14.91 -21.50 -1.65
N ILE A 59 15.36 -20.31 -1.28
CA ILE A 59 16.14 -19.45 -2.17
C ILE A 59 17.63 -19.63 -1.88
N THR A 60 18.36 -20.17 -2.85
CA THR A 60 19.81 -20.44 -2.72
C THR A 60 20.67 -19.20 -2.93
N HIS A 61 20.25 -18.29 -3.82
CA HIS A 61 21.01 -17.09 -4.17
C HIS A 61 20.07 -15.89 -4.35
N LEU A 62 20.46 -14.75 -3.77
CA LEU A 62 19.82 -13.46 -3.96
C LEU A 62 20.89 -12.47 -4.41
N ASP A 63 20.63 -11.75 -5.50
CA ASP A 63 21.51 -10.72 -6.01
C ASP A 63 21.19 -9.34 -5.41
N ILE A 64 22.06 -8.36 -5.67
CA ILE A 64 21.89 -7.01 -5.11
C ILE A 64 20.65 -6.31 -5.65
N ILE A 65 20.25 -6.61 -6.89
CA ILE A 65 19.05 -6.07 -7.52
C ILE A 65 17.79 -6.67 -6.87
N GLY A 66 17.78 -7.98 -6.60
CA GLY A 66 16.71 -8.66 -5.88
C GLY A 66 16.55 -8.15 -4.45
N LEU A 67 17.67 -7.88 -3.76
CA LEU A 67 17.64 -7.23 -2.44
C LEU A 67 17.06 -5.81 -2.52
N GLN A 68 17.48 -5.01 -3.49
CA GLN A 68 16.93 -3.66 -3.68
C GLN A 68 15.42 -3.71 -3.97
N ASN A 69 14.98 -4.64 -4.80
CA ASN A 69 13.56 -4.84 -5.08
C ASN A 69 12.76 -5.14 -3.79
N LEU A 70 13.32 -5.89 -2.83
CA LEU A 70 12.67 -6.13 -1.53
C LEU A 70 12.57 -4.85 -0.69
N VAL A 71 13.62 -4.02 -0.71
CA VAL A 71 13.62 -2.72 -0.05
C VAL A 71 12.55 -1.80 -0.64
N ASP A 72 12.44 -1.77 -1.96
CA ASP A 72 11.45 -0.94 -2.66
C ASP A 72 10.02 -1.40 -2.37
N VAL A 73 9.78 -2.72 -2.37
CA VAL A 73 8.49 -3.32 -1.98
C VAL A 73 8.12 -2.93 -0.55
N ARG A 74 9.06 -3.04 0.40
CA ARG A 74 8.82 -2.61 1.78
C ARG A 74 8.42 -1.14 1.84
N ALA A 75 9.18 -0.27 1.20
CA ALA A 75 8.88 1.17 1.20
C ALA A 75 7.51 1.47 0.57
N GLN A 76 7.10 0.71 -0.45
CA GLN A 76 5.78 0.84 -1.06
C GLN A 76 4.65 0.37 -0.15
N LEU A 77 4.82 -0.76 0.54
CA LEU A 77 3.86 -1.24 1.53
C LEU A 77 3.78 -0.32 2.75
N ASP A 78 4.91 0.20 3.22
CA ASP A 78 4.95 1.15 4.33
C ASP A 78 4.12 2.40 4.00
N ARG A 79 4.20 2.92 2.76
CA ARG A 79 3.34 4.03 2.29
C ARG A 79 1.86 3.67 2.23
N TYR A 80 1.54 2.41 1.94
CA TYR A 80 0.16 1.91 1.88
C TYR A 80 -0.47 1.75 3.27
N THR A 81 0.34 1.47 4.30
CA THR A 81 -0.10 1.19 5.67
C THR A 81 0.19 2.32 6.67
N VAL A 82 0.54 3.53 6.25
CA VAL A 82 0.97 4.60 7.20
C VAL A 82 -0.12 4.93 8.23
N LYS A 83 0.07 4.41 9.43
CA LYS A 83 -0.58 4.78 10.69
C LYS A 83 0.14 5.99 11.30
N LYS A 84 -0.61 6.97 11.81
CA LYS A 84 -0.04 8.11 12.55
C LYS A 84 0.38 7.64 13.95
N ASN A 85 1.64 7.88 14.34
CA ASN A 85 2.01 8.03 15.76
C ASN A 85 1.56 9.40 16.26
#